data_AF-A0A7C4FFF8-F1
#
_entry.id   AF-A0A7C4FFF8-F1
#
_cell.length_a   1.000
_cell.length_b   1.000
_cell.length_c   1.000
_cell.angle_alpha   90.00
_cell.angle_beta   90.00
_cell.angle_gamma   90.00
#
_symmetry.space_group_name_H-M   'P 1'
#
loop_
_entity.id
_entity.type
_entity.pdbx_description
1 polymer ?
#
loop_
_entity_poly.entity_id
_entity_poly.type
_entity_poly.pdbx_seq_one_letter_code
_entity_poly.pdbx_strand_id
1 'polypeptide(L)'
;LAELVLREQLAVLDAARFGRLGSEVREDLGGRLDWVGVNYYTRVVVSPEGPLGFRVENGYGYLCAPRGVSGDGRPCSDVGWEIYPEGLYEAVSLVSKRYGLPVYITENGVADSRDTLRPGFVVAHLHQVSRLLEQGVDVRGYFHWNLTDNLEWAKGFSPRFGLVEVDYKTKKRRLRPSALVFREIALSREIPYEMAFGGEWSGGSRE
;
A
#
# COMPACT_ATOMS: atom_id res chain seq x y z
N LEU A 1 18.03 -14.55 5.45
CA LEU A 1 16.95 -14.53 4.43
C LEU A 1 16.47 -13.11 4.13
N ALA A 2 15.92 -12.39 5.11
CA ALA A 2 15.45 -11.00 4.91
C ALA A 2 16.51 -10.06 4.31
N GLU A 3 17.76 -10.12 4.80
CA GLU A 3 18.85 -9.29 4.28
C GLU A 3 19.20 -9.59 2.81
N LEU A 4 19.07 -10.85 2.38
CA LEU A 4 19.32 -11.26 0.99
C LEU A 4 18.25 -10.68 0.05
N VAL A 5 16.97 -10.83 0.42
CA VAL A 5 15.82 -10.32 -0.34
C VAL A 5 15.89 -8.80 -0.46
N LEU A 6 16.18 -8.13 0.66
CA LEU A 6 16.24 -6.67 0.69
C LEU A 6 17.41 -6.11 -0.11
N ARG A 7 18.56 -6.79 -0.13
CA ARG A 7 19.74 -6.34 -0.87
C ARG A 7 19.46 -6.19 -2.37
N GLU A 8 18.72 -7.12 -2.95
CA GLU A 8 18.37 -7.04 -4.38
C GLU A 8 17.29 -5.99 -4.65
N GLN A 9 16.25 -5.94 -3.82
CA GLN A 9 15.14 -5.00 -4.03
C GLN A 9 15.53 -3.53 -3.85
N LEU A 10 16.50 -3.27 -2.98
CA LEU A 10 16.94 -1.91 -2.66
C LEU A 10 18.12 -1.44 -3.50
N ALA A 11 18.69 -2.27 -4.38
CA ALA A 11 19.89 -1.94 -5.14
C ALA A 11 19.76 -0.66 -5.97
N VAL A 12 18.60 -0.42 -6.58
CA VAL A 12 18.34 0.80 -7.36
C VAL A 12 18.32 2.05 -6.46
N LEU A 13 17.72 1.93 -5.27
CA LEU A 13 17.67 3.03 -4.30
C LEU A 13 19.05 3.27 -3.65
N ASP A 14 19.81 2.21 -3.38
CA ASP A 14 21.20 2.31 -2.93
C ASP A 14 22.09 2.99 -3.98
N ALA A 15 21.88 2.69 -5.26
CA ALA A 15 22.59 3.35 -6.35
C ALA A 15 22.21 4.83 -6.43
N ALA A 16 20.91 5.15 -6.41
CA ALA A 16 20.43 6.53 -6.49
C ALA A 16 20.84 7.38 -5.27
N ARG A 17 20.87 6.80 -4.06
CA ARG A 17 21.23 7.51 -2.84
C ARG A 17 22.73 7.58 -2.62
N PHE A 18 23.42 6.44 -2.69
CA PHE A 18 24.81 6.31 -2.27
C PHE A 18 25.79 6.09 -3.45
N GLY A 19 25.29 5.96 -4.67
CA GLY A 19 26.10 5.61 -5.84
C GLY A 19 26.55 4.15 -5.84
N ARG A 20 25.98 3.27 -5.00
CA ARG A 20 26.41 1.88 -4.88
C ARG A 20 25.51 0.94 -5.67
N LEU A 21 26.07 0.28 -6.68
CA LEU A 21 25.38 -0.77 -7.45
C LEU A 21 26.17 -2.07 -7.30
N GLY A 22 25.70 -2.97 -6.44
CA GLY A 22 26.46 -4.16 -6.07
C GLY A 22 27.74 -3.80 -5.32
N SER A 23 28.89 -4.18 -5.87
CA SER A 23 30.23 -3.81 -5.36
C SER A 23 30.80 -2.56 -6.02
N GLU A 24 30.16 -2.02 -7.06
CA GLU A 24 30.65 -0.87 -7.80
C GLU A 24 30.15 0.45 -7.18
N VAL A 25 31.00 1.49 -7.28
CA VAL A 25 30.64 2.87 -6.92
C VAL A 25 30.58 3.70 -8.20
N ARG A 26 29.43 4.36 -8.40
CA ARG A 26 29.04 5.13 -9.58
C ARG A 26 28.61 6.53 -9.14
N GLU A 27 29.54 7.49 -9.24
CA GLU A 27 29.30 8.89 -8.83
C GLU A 27 28.21 9.59 -9.65
N ASP A 28 27.99 9.13 -10.89
CA ASP A 28 26.93 9.63 -11.76
C ASP A 28 25.53 9.25 -11.27
N LEU A 29 25.41 8.23 -10.41
CA LEU A 29 24.15 7.75 -9.84
C LEU A 29 23.89 8.27 -8.41
N GLY A 30 24.92 8.48 -7.59
CA GLY A 30 24.74 8.78 -6.16
C GLY A 30 24.23 10.19 -5.87
N GLY A 31 23.35 10.38 -4.88
CA GLY A 31 22.76 11.70 -4.59
C GLY A 31 21.72 12.17 -5.61
N ARG A 32 21.11 11.25 -6.37
CA ARG A 32 20.02 11.51 -7.33
C ARG A 32 18.66 11.07 -6.76
N LEU A 33 18.52 11.10 -5.43
CA LEU A 33 17.32 10.71 -4.71
C LEU A 33 17.03 11.72 -3.60
N ASP A 34 15.98 12.51 -3.79
CA ASP A 34 15.57 13.58 -2.86
C ASP A 34 14.49 13.11 -1.87
N TRP A 35 13.71 12.11 -2.24
CA TRP A 35 12.65 11.48 -1.46
C TRP A 35 12.42 10.05 -1.96
N VAL A 36 11.74 9.22 -1.17
CA VAL A 36 11.39 7.84 -1.53
C VAL A 36 9.88 7.71 -1.69
N GLY A 37 9.45 7.27 -2.88
CA GLY A 37 8.07 6.86 -3.14
C GLY A 37 7.88 5.39 -2.78
N VAL A 38 6.89 5.09 -1.94
CA VAL A 38 6.53 3.72 -1.55
C VAL A 38 5.16 3.39 -2.11
N ASN A 39 5.13 2.43 -3.03
CA ASN A 39 3.90 1.77 -3.46
C ASN A 39 3.74 0.50 -2.61
N TYR A 40 2.65 0.40 -1.85
CA TYR A 40 2.39 -0.72 -0.96
C TYR A 40 0.96 -1.24 -1.11
N TYR A 41 0.82 -2.55 -1.26
CA TYR A 41 -0.48 -3.21 -1.40
C TYR A 41 -0.65 -4.37 -0.44
N THR A 42 0.37 -5.23 -0.34
CA THR A 42 0.39 -6.38 0.55
C THR A 42 1.83 -6.86 0.77
N ARG A 43 2.01 -7.90 1.58
CA ARG A 43 3.31 -8.53 1.87
C ARG A 43 3.66 -9.65 0.90
N VAL A 44 4.87 -10.19 1.04
CA VAL A 44 5.30 -11.46 0.48
C VAL A 44 5.78 -12.33 1.64
N VAL A 45 5.17 -13.51 1.83
CA VAL A 45 5.62 -14.47 2.84
C VAL A 45 6.57 -15.45 2.16
N VAL A 46 7.72 -15.69 2.77
CA VAL A 46 8.77 -16.55 2.21
C VAL A 46 9.28 -17.54 3.24
N SER A 47 9.65 -18.73 2.78
CA SER A 47 10.39 -19.72 3.58
C SER A 47 11.77 -19.97 2.98
N PRO A 48 12.78 -20.35 3.80
CA PRO A 48 14.07 -20.77 3.30
C PRO A 48 13.95 -21.93 2.31
N GLU A 49 14.71 -21.86 1.22
CA GLU A 49 14.84 -22.95 0.24
C GLU A 49 16.33 -23.16 -0.07
N GLY A 50 16.95 -24.10 0.65
CA GLY A 50 18.39 -24.32 0.60
C GLY A 50 19.22 -23.19 1.24
N PRO A 51 20.56 -23.21 1.05
CA PRO A 51 21.47 -22.31 1.78
C PRO A 51 21.37 -20.82 1.40
N LEU A 52 20.96 -20.52 0.16
CA LEU A 52 20.93 -19.16 -0.40
C LEU A 52 19.60 -18.81 -1.08
N GLY A 53 18.61 -19.71 -1.04
CA GLY A 53 17.34 -19.52 -1.72
C GLY A 53 16.17 -19.27 -0.77
N PHE A 54 15.07 -18.84 -1.35
CA PHE A 54 13.77 -18.77 -0.70
C PHE A 54 12.67 -19.16 -1.68
N ARG A 55 11.60 -19.72 -1.13
CA ARG A 55 10.34 -19.91 -1.85
C ARG A 55 9.29 -18.97 -1.32
N VAL A 56 8.47 -18.44 -2.21
CA VAL A 56 7.28 -17.66 -1.84
C VAL A 56 6.18 -18.63 -1.43
N GLU A 57 5.54 -18.36 -0.28
CA GLU A 57 4.45 -19.18 0.22
C GLU A 57 3.12 -18.85 -0.46
N ASN A 58 2.39 -19.89 -0.86
CA ASN A 58 1.04 -19.77 -1.39
C ASN A 58 0.04 -19.50 -0.25
N GLY A 59 -1.06 -18.80 -0.55
CA GLY A 59 -2.11 -18.51 0.43
C GLY A 59 -1.84 -17.28 1.32
N TYR A 60 -0.81 -16.50 1.00
CA TYR A 60 -0.44 -15.27 1.69
C TYR A 60 -0.13 -14.16 0.71
N GLY A 61 -0.16 -12.91 1.17
CA GLY A 61 0.31 -11.77 0.38
C GLY A 61 -0.38 -11.67 -0.99
N TYR A 62 0.41 -11.61 -2.06
CA TYR A 62 -0.07 -11.58 -3.44
C TYR A 62 -0.66 -12.91 -3.96
N LEU A 63 -0.53 -14.01 -3.22
CA LEU A 63 -0.86 -15.37 -3.64
C LEU A 63 -2.06 -15.98 -2.87
N CYS A 64 -3.00 -15.17 -2.38
CA CYS A 64 -4.27 -15.71 -1.89
C CYS A 64 -5.19 -16.13 -3.04
N ALA A 65 -6.22 -16.91 -2.70
CA ALA A 65 -7.41 -17.02 -3.52
C ALA A 65 -8.16 -15.66 -3.59
N PRO A 66 -8.61 -15.22 -4.79
CA PRO A 66 -9.47 -14.04 -4.93
C PRO A 66 -10.71 -14.09 -4.04
N ARG A 67 -10.95 -13.03 -3.26
CA ARG A 67 -12.04 -12.95 -2.28
C ARG A 67 -12.00 -14.04 -1.21
N GLY A 68 -10.83 -14.63 -1.01
CA GLY A 68 -10.58 -15.67 -0.01
C GLY A 68 -10.11 -15.10 1.32
N VAL A 69 -9.54 -16.00 2.12
CA VAL A 69 -8.90 -15.70 3.40
C VAL A 69 -7.50 -16.29 3.36
N SER A 70 -6.50 -15.54 3.84
CA SER A 70 -5.11 -15.99 3.89
C SER A 70 -4.90 -17.06 4.97
N GLY A 71 -3.72 -17.69 4.97
CA GLY A 71 -3.34 -18.62 6.04
C GLY A 71 -3.30 -17.99 7.44
N ASP A 72 -3.20 -16.66 7.54
CA ASP A 72 -3.26 -15.91 8.81
C ASP A 72 -4.68 -15.41 9.14
N GLY A 73 -5.71 -15.88 8.43
CA GLY A 73 -7.10 -15.50 8.68
C GLY A 73 -7.45 -14.09 8.19
N ARG A 74 -6.62 -13.47 7.34
CA ARG A 74 -6.86 -12.10 6.82
C ARG A 74 -7.69 -12.17 5.54
N PRO A 75 -8.62 -11.22 5.29
CA PRO A 75 -9.35 -11.19 4.03
C PRO A 75 -8.41 -10.91 2.86
N CYS A 76 -8.72 -11.45 1.67
CA CYS A 76 -8.00 -11.16 0.45
C CYS A 76 -8.92 -10.50 -0.60
N SER A 77 -8.35 -9.60 -1.40
CA SER A 77 -9.04 -8.73 -2.37
C SER A 77 -9.64 -9.48 -3.56
N ASP A 78 -10.35 -8.77 -4.45
CA ASP A 78 -10.89 -9.32 -5.70
C ASP A 78 -9.82 -9.92 -6.63
N VAL A 79 -8.54 -9.58 -6.43
CA VAL A 79 -7.40 -10.13 -7.18
C VAL A 79 -6.53 -11.09 -6.36
N GLY A 80 -6.97 -11.44 -5.14
CA GLY A 80 -6.26 -12.40 -4.28
C GLY A 80 -5.08 -11.79 -3.53
N TRP A 81 -5.13 -10.48 -3.23
CA TRP A 81 -4.11 -9.83 -2.40
C TRP A 81 -4.59 -9.72 -0.97
N GLU A 82 -3.83 -10.28 -0.04
CA GLU A 82 -4.08 -10.25 1.40
C GLU A 82 -4.12 -8.82 1.94
N ILE A 83 -5.08 -8.51 2.80
CA ILE A 83 -5.10 -7.23 3.52
C ILE A 83 -4.15 -7.31 4.71
N TYR A 84 -3.00 -6.65 4.61
CA TYR A 84 -1.94 -6.68 5.61
C TYR A 84 -1.37 -5.27 5.89
N PRO A 85 -2.10 -4.40 6.60
CA PRO A 85 -1.68 -3.01 6.79
C PRO A 85 -0.32 -2.86 7.49
N GLU A 86 0.02 -3.76 8.41
CA GLU A 86 1.24 -3.72 9.19
C GLU A 86 2.51 -3.73 8.32
N GLY A 87 2.46 -4.34 7.13
CA GLY A 87 3.58 -4.33 6.21
C GLY A 87 3.87 -2.95 5.61
N LEU A 88 2.89 -2.03 5.54
CA LEU A 88 3.15 -0.64 5.13
C LEU A 88 4.05 0.05 6.15
N TYR A 89 3.75 -0.12 7.43
CA TYR A 89 4.56 0.41 8.53
C TYR A 89 5.98 -0.13 8.45
N GLU A 90 6.15 -1.44 8.25
CA GLU A 90 7.45 -2.09 8.15
C GLU A 90 8.25 -1.59 6.93
N ALA A 91 7.61 -1.52 5.76
CA ALA A 91 8.23 -1.06 4.52
C ALA A 91 8.70 0.40 4.63
N VAL A 92 7.87 1.30 5.15
CA VAL A 92 8.22 2.71 5.32
C VAL A 92 9.31 2.90 6.39
N SER A 93 9.21 2.18 7.51
CA SER A 93 10.25 2.20 8.56
C SER A 93 11.61 1.77 8.02
N LEU A 94 11.64 0.73 7.18
CA LEU A 94 12.86 0.22 6.56
C LEU A 94 13.51 1.29 5.66
N VAL A 95 12.75 1.88 4.73
CA VAL A 95 13.31 2.87 3.79
C VAL A 95 13.71 4.16 4.50
N SER A 96 12.90 4.62 5.46
CA SER A 96 13.21 5.80 6.29
C SER A 96 14.53 5.61 7.03
N LYS A 97 14.67 4.50 7.77
CA LYS A 97 15.88 4.19 8.55
C LYS A 97 17.12 4.07 7.66
N ARG A 98 16.99 3.49 6.46
CA ARG A 98 18.13 3.26 5.56
C ARG A 98 18.60 4.53 4.87
N TYR A 99 17.68 5.37 4.39
CA TYR A 99 18.03 6.48 3.49
C TYR A 99 18.03 7.85 4.17
N GLY A 100 17.31 8.01 5.29
CA GLY A 100 17.15 9.28 6.00
C GLY A 100 16.57 10.37 5.11
N LEU A 101 15.67 10.00 4.20
CA LEU A 101 15.01 10.87 3.24
C LEU A 101 13.50 10.95 3.52
N PRO A 102 12.84 12.03 3.09
CA PRO A 102 11.38 12.11 3.13
C PRO A 102 10.72 10.96 2.38
N VAL A 103 9.59 10.48 2.90
CA VAL A 103 8.82 9.40 2.29
C VAL A 103 7.45 9.90 1.85
N TYR A 104 7.02 9.45 0.66
CA TYR A 104 5.65 9.58 0.20
C TYR A 104 5.09 8.18 -0.05
N ILE A 105 3.90 7.88 0.47
CA ILE A 105 3.16 6.68 0.07
C ILE A 105 2.49 7.02 -1.27
N THR A 106 3.14 6.67 -2.37
CA THR A 106 2.73 7.07 -3.73
C THR A 106 1.61 6.21 -4.29
N GLU A 107 1.45 5.00 -3.79
CA GLU A 107 0.26 4.17 -4.04
C GLU A 107 -0.05 3.29 -2.83
N ASN A 108 -1.33 3.25 -2.46
CA ASN A 108 -1.88 2.22 -1.59
C ASN A 108 -3.38 2.04 -1.91
N GLY A 109 -3.81 0.82 -2.14
CA GLY A 109 -5.15 0.56 -2.68
C GLY A 109 -5.57 -0.90 -2.62
N VAL A 110 -6.84 -1.16 -2.93
CA VAL A 110 -7.38 -2.52 -2.96
C VAL A 110 -8.34 -2.72 -4.12
N ALA A 111 -8.19 -3.84 -4.83
CA ALA A 111 -9.18 -4.29 -5.81
C ALA A 111 -10.40 -4.84 -5.08
N ASP A 112 -11.50 -4.12 -5.15
CA ASP A 112 -12.72 -4.43 -4.42
C ASP A 112 -13.90 -3.75 -5.13
N SER A 113 -14.50 -4.46 -6.06
CA SER A 113 -15.61 -3.99 -6.87
C SER A 113 -16.86 -3.66 -6.05
N ARG A 114 -17.03 -4.30 -4.88
CA ARG A 114 -18.20 -4.16 -4.01
C ARG A 114 -18.01 -3.16 -2.88
N ASP A 115 -16.80 -2.62 -2.72
CA ASP A 115 -16.45 -1.66 -1.66
C ASP A 115 -16.62 -2.23 -0.23
N THR A 116 -16.58 -3.55 -0.08
CA THR A 116 -16.75 -4.23 1.21
C THR A 116 -15.48 -4.25 2.06
N LEU A 117 -14.31 -4.12 1.44
CA LEU A 117 -12.99 -4.12 2.08
C LEU A 117 -12.38 -2.72 2.08
N ARG A 118 -12.61 -1.92 1.05
CA ARG A 118 -11.91 -0.64 0.82
C ARG A 118 -12.03 0.38 1.96
N PRO A 119 -13.20 0.61 2.59
CA PRO A 119 -13.29 1.53 3.74
C PRO A 119 -12.34 1.14 4.88
N GLY A 120 -12.39 -0.12 5.32
CA GLY A 120 -11.52 -0.64 6.37
C GLY A 120 -10.05 -0.69 5.96
N PHE A 121 -9.78 -0.98 4.69
CA PHE A 121 -8.43 -0.95 4.13
C PHE A 121 -7.80 0.44 4.25
N VAL A 122 -8.49 1.50 3.80
CA VAL A 122 -8.00 2.89 3.85
C VAL A 122 -7.70 3.29 5.29
N VAL A 123 -8.64 3.07 6.20
CA VAL A 123 -8.49 3.42 7.63
C VAL A 123 -7.31 2.67 8.24
N ALA A 124 -7.22 1.35 8.03
CA ALA A 124 -6.18 0.53 8.62
C ALA A 124 -4.78 0.91 8.14
N HIS A 125 -4.61 1.26 6.86
CA HIS A 125 -3.29 1.68 6.33
C HIS A 125 -2.94 3.11 6.75
N LEU A 126 -3.89 4.04 6.76
CA LEU A 126 -3.64 5.40 7.27
C LEU A 126 -3.33 5.39 8.78
N HIS A 127 -3.91 4.47 9.54
CA HIS A 127 -3.53 4.28 10.94
C HIS A 127 -2.06 3.87 11.08
N GLN A 128 -1.54 3.03 10.18
CA GLN A 128 -0.10 2.73 10.15
C GLN A 128 0.75 3.96 9.80
N VAL A 129 0.26 4.84 8.92
CA VAL A 129 0.90 6.14 8.65
C VAL A 129 0.92 7.02 9.90
N SER A 130 -0.19 7.11 10.66
CA SER A 130 -0.21 7.84 11.95
C SER A 130 0.86 7.33 12.90
N ARG A 131 0.99 5.99 13.05
CA ARG A 131 2.01 5.38 13.89
C ARG A 131 3.45 5.71 13.46
N LEU A 132 3.70 5.86 12.15
CA LEU A 132 5.01 6.29 11.64
C LEU A 132 5.30 7.74 12.00
N LEU A 133 4.31 8.62 11.84
CA LEU A 133 4.42 10.04 12.19
C LEU A 133 4.68 10.23 13.69
N GLU A 134 3.98 9.48 14.54
CA GLU A 134 4.19 9.47 16.00
C GLU A 134 5.62 9.07 16.40
N GLN A 135 6.31 8.28 15.56
CA GLN A 135 7.70 7.89 15.75
C GLN A 135 8.71 8.83 15.09
N GLY A 136 8.25 9.95 14.54
CA GLY A 136 9.11 10.96 13.92
C GLY A 136 9.61 10.60 12.52
N VAL A 137 9.00 9.62 11.85
CA VAL A 137 9.29 9.35 10.43
C VAL A 137 8.75 10.50 9.57
N ASP A 138 9.59 11.07 8.69
CA ASP A 138 9.21 12.17 7.77
C ASP A 138 8.37 11.65 6.59
N VAL A 139 7.13 11.26 6.89
CA VAL A 139 6.11 10.92 5.88
C VAL A 139 5.35 12.18 5.48
N ARG A 140 5.43 12.55 4.19
CA ARG A 140 4.89 13.83 3.70
C ARG A 140 3.59 13.73 2.91
N GLY A 141 3.16 12.53 2.54
CA GLY A 141 1.91 12.36 1.82
C GLY A 141 1.49 10.91 1.66
N TYR A 142 0.17 10.74 1.47
CA TYR A 142 -0.48 9.48 1.15
C TYR A 142 -1.34 9.67 -0.09
N PHE A 143 -1.10 8.85 -1.10
CA PHE A 143 -1.80 8.86 -2.37
C PHE A 143 -2.51 7.51 -2.55
N HIS A 144 -3.85 7.54 -2.50
CA HIS A 144 -4.65 6.34 -2.67
C HIS A 144 -4.64 5.88 -4.14
N TRP A 145 -4.46 4.58 -4.37
CA TRP A 145 -4.69 3.96 -5.66
C TRP A 145 -6.09 3.32 -5.69
N ASN A 146 -7.08 3.92 -6.33
CA ASN A 146 -7.01 5.14 -7.15
C ASN A 146 -8.27 6.00 -6.95
N LEU A 147 -8.28 7.22 -7.48
CA LEU A 147 -9.47 8.06 -7.49
C LEU A 147 -10.61 7.37 -8.25
N THR A 148 -10.38 6.92 -9.48
CA THR A 148 -11.39 6.24 -10.30
C THR A 148 -10.95 4.83 -10.69
N ASP A 149 -11.90 3.95 -11.01
CA ASP A 149 -11.58 2.72 -11.73
C ASP A 149 -10.84 3.01 -13.04
N ASN A 150 -9.87 2.17 -13.38
CA ASN A 150 -9.03 2.32 -14.57
C ASN A 150 -8.71 0.95 -15.21
N LEU A 151 -7.88 0.98 -16.27
CA LEU A 151 -7.37 -0.23 -16.91
C LEU A 151 -6.23 -0.81 -16.06
N GLU A 152 -6.44 -1.96 -15.44
CA GLU A 152 -5.45 -2.67 -14.63
C GLU A 152 -4.56 -3.57 -15.50
N TRP A 153 -3.77 -2.94 -16.37
CA TRP A 153 -2.74 -3.60 -17.18
C TRP A 153 -3.24 -4.90 -17.86
N ALA A 154 -2.54 -6.02 -17.65
CA ALA A 154 -2.88 -7.33 -18.19
C ALA A 154 -4.20 -7.92 -17.65
N LYS A 155 -4.71 -7.44 -16.50
CA LYS A 155 -6.00 -7.85 -15.92
C LYS A 155 -7.18 -7.06 -16.49
N GLY A 156 -6.92 -6.08 -17.36
CA GLY A 156 -7.94 -5.28 -18.02
C GLY A 156 -8.80 -4.52 -17.03
N PHE A 157 -10.10 -4.44 -17.31
CA PHE A 157 -11.06 -3.64 -16.53
C PHE A 157 -11.75 -4.41 -15.40
N SER A 158 -11.33 -5.65 -15.14
CA SER A 158 -11.96 -6.51 -14.12
C SER A 158 -11.63 -6.03 -12.70
N PRO A 159 -10.35 -5.78 -12.34
CA PRO A 159 -10.03 -5.18 -11.04
C PRO A 159 -10.58 -3.77 -10.93
N ARG A 160 -11.16 -3.46 -9.77
CA ARG A 160 -11.79 -2.17 -9.47
C ARG A 160 -11.09 -1.59 -8.25
N PHE A 161 -10.22 -0.61 -8.45
CA PHE A 161 -9.45 0.03 -7.37
C PHE A 161 -10.03 1.38 -6.93
N GLY A 162 -10.92 1.98 -7.73
CA GLY A 162 -11.35 3.36 -7.53
C GLY A 162 -12.10 3.59 -6.22
N LEU A 163 -11.86 4.73 -5.57
CA LEU A 163 -12.84 5.31 -4.63
C LEU A 163 -14.13 5.67 -5.38
N VAL A 164 -14.01 6.02 -6.65
CA VAL A 164 -15.10 6.36 -7.55
C VAL A 164 -15.21 5.28 -8.62
N GLU A 165 -16.37 4.65 -8.67
CA GLU A 165 -16.69 3.68 -9.71
C GLU A 165 -16.86 4.35 -11.07
N VAL A 166 -16.39 3.70 -12.13
CA VAL A 166 -16.62 4.11 -13.52
C VAL A 166 -17.44 3.06 -14.26
N ASP A 167 -18.59 3.49 -14.78
CA ASP A 167 -19.28 2.72 -15.81
C ASP A 167 -18.52 2.89 -17.13
N TYR A 168 -17.86 1.82 -17.59
CA TYR A 168 -17.03 1.89 -18.80
C TYR A 168 -17.82 2.08 -20.09
N LYS A 169 -19.12 1.76 -20.12
CA LYS A 169 -19.99 1.99 -21.28
C LYS A 169 -20.42 3.46 -21.34
N THR A 170 -20.96 3.97 -20.23
CA THR A 170 -21.59 5.31 -20.20
C THR A 170 -20.63 6.42 -19.76
N LYS A 171 -19.46 6.06 -19.23
CA LYS A 171 -18.49 6.95 -18.57
C LYS A 171 -19.05 7.67 -17.33
N LYS A 172 -20.20 7.26 -16.80
CA LYS A 172 -20.74 7.80 -15.54
C LYS A 172 -19.82 7.43 -14.38
N ARG A 173 -19.74 8.33 -13.40
CA ARG A 173 -18.96 8.17 -12.17
C ARG A 173 -19.90 8.08 -10.99
N ARG A 174 -19.65 7.13 -10.09
CA ARG A 174 -20.42 6.94 -8.86
C ARG A 174 -19.47 6.84 -7.68
N LEU A 175 -19.65 7.71 -6.69
CA LEU A 175 -18.89 7.61 -5.44
C LEU A 175 -19.20 6.27 -4.77
N ARG A 176 -18.16 5.53 -4.39
CA ARG A 176 -18.31 4.40 -3.46
C ARG A 176 -18.34 4.92 -2.01
N PRO A 177 -18.89 4.17 -1.04
CA PRO A 177 -18.83 4.55 0.37
C PRO A 177 -17.42 4.93 0.86
N SER A 178 -16.38 4.23 0.41
CA SER A 178 -14.98 4.53 0.69
C SER A 178 -14.53 5.91 0.22
N ALA A 179 -15.12 6.49 -0.83
CA ALA A 179 -14.84 7.86 -1.23
C ALA A 179 -15.28 8.87 -0.17
N LEU A 180 -16.38 8.59 0.53
CA LEU A 180 -16.87 9.43 1.62
C LEU A 180 -15.95 9.30 2.84
N VAL A 181 -15.50 8.09 3.16
CA VAL A 181 -14.49 7.85 4.20
C VAL A 181 -13.20 8.61 3.90
N PHE A 182 -12.68 8.50 2.67
CA PHE A 182 -11.48 9.21 2.25
C PHE A 182 -11.66 10.73 2.26
N ARG A 183 -12.84 11.23 1.87
CA ARG A 183 -13.20 12.66 1.95
C ARG A 183 -13.13 13.16 3.39
N GLU A 184 -13.75 12.46 4.34
CA GLU A 184 -13.74 12.87 5.75
C GLU A 184 -12.31 12.95 6.28
N ILE A 185 -11.50 11.91 6.05
CA ILE A 185 -10.10 11.89 6.49
C ILE A 185 -9.27 13.01 5.82
N ALA A 186 -9.49 13.27 4.54
CA ALA A 186 -8.78 14.34 3.83
C ALA A 186 -9.15 15.75 4.34
N LEU A 187 -10.42 15.95 4.71
CA LEU A 187 -10.91 17.24 5.24
C LEU A 187 -10.51 17.46 6.70
N SER A 188 -10.62 16.44 7.55
CA SER A 188 -10.26 16.54 8.97
C SER A 188 -8.74 16.44 9.20
N ARG A 189 -8.02 15.77 8.29
CA ARG A 189 -6.63 15.32 8.48
C ARG A 189 -6.46 14.40 9.69
N GLU A 190 -7.53 13.72 10.07
CA GLU A 190 -7.62 12.82 11.22
C GLU A 190 -8.38 11.56 10.82
N ILE A 191 -8.11 10.45 11.51
CA ILE A 191 -8.90 9.22 11.37
C ILE A 191 -10.00 9.28 12.44
N PRO A 192 -11.29 9.42 12.08
CA PRO A 192 -12.37 9.51 13.06
C PRO A 192 -12.43 8.26 13.94
N TYR A 193 -12.64 8.44 15.24
CA TYR A 193 -12.66 7.36 16.24
C TYR A 193 -13.67 6.27 15.88
N GLU A 194 -14.84 6.65 15.38
CA GLU A 194 -15.90 5.73 14.98
C GLU A 194 -15.46 4.80 13.86
N MET A 195 -14.63 5.31 12.94
CA MET A 195 -14.07 4.52 11.83
C MET A 195 -12.90 3.63 12.26
N ALA A 196 -12.12 4.06 13.25
CA ALA A 196 -10.95 3.32 13.73
C ALA A 196 -11.32 2.10 14.59
N PHE A 197 -12.46 2.15 15.31
CA PHE A 197 -12.84 1.14 16.30
C PHE A 197 -14.23 0.51 16.10
N GLY A 198 -14.79 0.59 14.88
CA GLY A 198 -16.00 -0.15 14.51
C GLY A 198 -17.30 0.42 15.06
N GLY A 199 -17.34 1.72 15.36
CA GLY A 199 -18.60 2.43 15.57
C GLY A 199 -19.38 2.56 14.26
N GLU A 200 -20.71 2.53 14.31
CA GLU A 200 -21.54 2.82 13.14
C GLU A 200 -21.28 4.26 12.67
N TRP A 201 -20.63 4.41 11.50
CA TRP A 201 -20.46 5.71 10.88
C TRP A 201 -21.80 6.18 10.30
N SER A 202 -22.42 7.18 10.96
CA SER A 202 -23.77 7.68 10.64
C SER A 202 -23.83 8.67 9.48
N GLY A 203 -22.76 8.81 8.67
CA GLY A 203 -22.78 9.67 7.50
C GLY A 203 -23.01 11.13 7.86
N GLY A 204 -22.02 11.77 8.47
CA GLY A 204 -22.08 13.20 8.80
C GLY A 204 -22.34 14.04 7.55
N SER A 205 -23.58 14.50 7.39
CA SER A 205 -23.91 15.65 6.56
C SER A 205 -23.52 16.89 7.36
N ARG A 206 -22.46 17.58 6.92
CA ARG A 206 -22.33 19.00 7.22
C ARG A 206 -22.92 19.73 6.01
N GLU A 207 -24.04 20.40 6.26
CA GLU A 207 -24.63 21.44 5.40
C GLU A 207 -23.62 22.54 5.09
#